data_AF-A0AAW8QLN5-F1
#
_entry.id   AF-A0AAW8QLN5-F1
#
_cell.length_a   1.000
_cell.length_b   1.000
_cell.length_c   1.000
_cell.angle_alpha   90.00
_cell.angle_beta   90.00
_cell.angle_gamma   90.00
#
_symmetry.space_group_name_H-M   'P 1'
#
loop_
_entity.id
_entity.type
_entity.pdbx_description
1 polymer ?
#
loop_
_entity_poly.entity_id
_entity_poly.type
_entity_poly.pdbx_seq_one_letter_code
_entity_poly.pdbx_strand_id
1 'polypeptide(L)'
;MTIQERIQHSQWIPLLRGSDNIYFSPVIPNKKLQGAMTYLPHGVSPNDVLMLIDDTVFGSAKAGMCLTAKGLFYKESFEDEQAYLFEHIQQVEADIGILTSSILINGQDELNFSQLDKGIVRTLVAFLNECCPGKQETKQTIIKIDAELRIIIDLFAYFITFNAGQWNTRSKEAVSDHFTKLNDKAVHQYVEKLLNEQTRFDYEDLLHRLADLKDDLAYNFRREMIEQLVYAMALGQVEQDQADLFMTHLCRVTNVSRVVFPDLVKIIYQCMAGEMNQNKVSDLNNEQRQACKLLEIQPEVLSEQTLQVAYRKKMADFHPDKYQSLPESVQQLIQQQAQQLNQARAVLKAYLGV
;
A
#
# COMPACT_ATOMS: atom_id res chain seq x y z
N MET A 1 1.11 29.51 28.43
CA MET A 1 -0.05 29.25 27.56
C MET A 1 -0.65 27.92 27.97
N THR A 2 -1.91 27.93 28.39
CA THR A 2 -2.63 26.70 28.75
C THR A 2 -2.89 25.87 27.49
N ILE A 3 -3.13 24.57 27.65
CA ILE A 3 -3.47 23.69 26.52
C ILE A 3 -4.75 24.15 25.80
N GLN A 4 -5.73 24.67 26.53
CA GLN A 4 -6.95 25.22 25.94
C GLN A 4 -6.67 26.44 25.05
N GLU A 5 -5.78 27.33 25.48
CA GLU A 5 -5.31 28.45 24.64
C GLU A 5 -4.56 27.94 23.41
N ARG A 6 -3.65 26.98 23.55
CA ARG A 6 -2.90 26.40 22.42
C ARG A 6 -3.84 25.80 21.37
N ILE A 7 -4.84 25.04 21.81
CA ILE A 7 -5.87 24.49 20.94
C ILE A 7 -6.58 25.63 20.21
N GLN A 8 -7.11 26.63 20.91
CA GLN A 8 -7.84 27.75 20.28
C GLN A 8 -7.01 28.53 19.25
N HIS A 9 -5.70 28.63 19.45
CA HIS A 9 -4.79 29.33 18.55
C HIS A 9 -4.22 28.43 17.44
N SER A 10 -4.55 27.15 17.42
CA SER A 10 -3.94 26.22 16.50
C SER A 10 -4.43 26.40 15.07
N GLN A 11 -3.48 26.49 14.14
CA GLN A 11 -3.74 26.62 12.70
C GLN A 11 -4.41 25.37 12.09
N TRP A 12 -4.33 24.23 12.79
CA TRP A 12 -4.83 22.93 12.30
C TRP A 12 -6.30 22.70 12.64
N ILE A 13 -6.89 23.47 13.57
CA ILE A 13 -8.29 23.32 13.98
C ILE A 13 -9.28 23.36 12.81
N PRO A 14 -9.19 24.31 11.85
CA PRO A 14 -10.15 24.38 10.75
C PRO A 14 -10.18 23.09 9.91
N LEU A 15 -9.01 22.47 9.69
CA LEU A 15 -8.88 21.22 8.95
C LEU A 15 -9.45 20.05 9.75
N LEU A 16 -9.13 19.96 11.05
CA LEU A 16 -9.64 18.89 11.90
C LEU A 16 -11.16 18.96 12.11
N ARG A 17 -11.73 20.17 12.23
CA ARG A 17 -13.19 20.38 12.31
C ARG A 17 -13.94 19.99 11.03
N GLY A 18 -13.24 19.87 9.91
CA GLY A 18 -13.82 19.41 8.65
C GLY A 18 -14.08 17.90 8.61
N SER A 19 -13.58 17.14 9.59
CA SER A 19 -13.82 15.70 9.70
C SER A 19 -15.07 15.41 10.55
N ASP A 20 -15.97 14.57 10.03
CA ASP A 20 -17.22 14.19 10.71
C ASP A 20 -17.00 13.42 12.02
N ASN A 21 -15.79 12.89 12.22
CA ASN A 21 -15.42 12.05 13.36
C ASN A 21 -14.70 12.83 14.47
N ILE A 22 -14.38 14.11 14.24
CA ILE A 22 -13.64 14.94 15.19
C ILE A 22 -14.50 16.10 15.72
N TYR A 23 -14.61 16.18 17.04
CA TYR A 23 -15.42 17.15 17.75
C TYR A 23 -14.55 17.97 18.70
N PHE A 24 -14.85 19.26 18.83
CA PHE A 24 -14.13 20.17 19.73
C PHE A 24 -15.10 20.88 20.65
N SER A 25 -14.68 21.09 21.90
CA SER A 25 -15.38 21.93 22.86
C SER A 25 -15.54 23.36 22.30
N PRO A 26 -16.66 24.05 22.57
CA PRO A 26 -17.81 23.62 23.38
C PRO A 26 -18.88 22.82 22.61
N VAL A 27 -18.63 22.45 21.35
CA VAL A 27 -19.64 21.88 20.43
C VAL A 27 -19.44 20.37 20.26
N ILE A 28 -19.33 19.64 21.38
CA ILE A 28 -19.27 18.18 21.37
C ILE A 28 -20.67 17.63 21.68
N PRO A 29 -21.28 16.77 20.84
CA PRO A 29 -22.60 16.22 21.12
C PRO A 29 -22.64 15.42 22.43
N ASN A 30 -23.65 15.68 23.27
CA ASN A 30 -23.78 15.02 24.58
C ASN A 30 -23.75 13.49 24.49
N LYS A 31 -24.36 12.88 23.45
CA LYS A 31 -24.33 11.43 23.26
C LYS A 31 -22.91 10.88 23.04
N LYS A 32 -22.06 11.63 22.32
CA LYS A 32 -20.67 11.26 22.06
C LYS A 32 -19.84 11.38 23.35
N LEU A 33 -20.05 12.45 24.12
CA LEU A 33 -19.43 12.59 25.44
C LEU A 33 -19.78 11.43 26.37
N GLN A 34 -21.04 11.01 26.43
CA GLN A 34 -21.46 9.86 27.25
C GLN A 34 -20.77 8.55 26.83
N GLY A 35 -20.58 8.34 25.53
CA GLY A 35 -19.78 7.22 25.02
C GLY A 35 -18.34 7.29 25.49
N ALA A 36 -17.74 8.47 25.36
CA ALA A 36 -16.34 8.70 25.72
C ALA A 36 -16.06 8.57 27.22
N MET A 37 -17.04 8.91 28.08
CA MET A 37 -16.92 8.73 29.54
C MET A 37 -16.65 7.27 29.94
N THR A 38 -16.89 6.28 29.05
CA THR A 38 -16.65 4.87 29.35
C THR A 38 -15.16 4.48 29.40
N TYR A 39 -14.27 5.31 28.87
CA TYR A 39 -12.82 5.08 28.86
C TYR A 39 -12.01 6.23 29.47
N LEU A 40 -12.69 7.26 30.00
CA LEU A 40 -12.04 8.33 30.73
C LEU A 40 -11.87 7.94 32.22
N PRO A 41 -10.78 8.38 32.86
CA PRO A 41 -10.55 8.12 34.28
C PRO A 41 -11.69 8.65 35.16
N HIS A 42 -11.92 7.97 36.29
CA HIS A 42 -12.86 8.44 37.30
C HIS A 42 -12.49 9.85 37.79
N GLY A 43 -13.47 10.75 37.77
CA GLY A 43 -13.32 12.15 38.16
C GLY A 43 -13.09 13.13 37.02
N VAL A 44 -12.96 12.66 35.76
CA VAL A 44 -13.04 13.53 34.58
C VAL A 44 -14.50 13.85 34.28
N SER A 45 -14.84 15.13 34.21
CA SER A 45 -16.16 15.61 33.82
C SER A 45 -16.30 15.68 32.30
N PRO A 46 -17.50 15.52 31.71
CA PRO A 46 -17.73 15.78 30.29
C PRO A 46 -17.25 17.17 29.83
N ASN A 47 -17.27 18.16 30.71
CA ASN A 47 -16.82 19.53 30.42
C ASN A 47 -15.29 19.65 30.34
N ASP A 48 -14.54 18.67 30.85
CA ASP A 48 -13.08 18.64 30.80
C ASP A 48 -12.55 18.14 29.44
N VAL A 49 -13.43 17.59 28.59
CA VAL A 49 -13.09 17.13 27.25
C VAL A 49 -13.00 18.33 26.31
N LEU A 50 -11.79 18.58 25.79
CA LEU A 50 -11.48 19.67 24.87
C LEU A 50 -11.64 19.24 23.41
N MET A 51 -11.33 17.99 23.11
CA MET A 51 -11.51 17.37 21.80
C MET A 51 -11.86 15.88 21.95
N LEU A 52 -12.68 15.39 21.04
CA LEU A 52 -13.10 14.00 20.96
C LEU A 52 -12.98 13.50 19.51
N ILE A 53 -12.34 12.36 19.33
CA ILE A 53 -12.33 11.58 18.11
C ILE A 53 -13.19 10.34 18.36
N ASP A 54 -14.21 10.16 17.54
CA ASP A 54 -15.02 8.94 17.54
C ASP A 54 -14.48 7.96 16.48
N ASP A 55 -13.90 6.85 16.93
CA ASP A 55 -13.40 5.80 16.03
C ASP A 55 -14.35 4.60 15.93
N THR A 56 -15.63 4.78 16.29
CA THR A 56 -16.61 3.70 16.20
C THR A 56 -17.38 3.73 14.88
N VAL A 57 -17.53 2.56 14.26
CA VAL A 57 -18.29 2.38 13.00
C VAL A 57 -19.74 2.89 13.10
N PHE A 58 -20.38 2.79 14.27
CA PHE A 58 -21.75 3.24 14.51
C PHE A 58 -21.86 4.59 15.22
N GLY A 59 -20.75 5.31 15.37
CA GLY A 59 -20.74 6.65 15.93
C GLY A 59 -21.19 6.74 17.40
N SER A 60 -20.88 5.73 18.21
CA SER A 60 -21.16 5.69 19.65
C SER A 60 -20.10 6.37 20.53
N ALA A 61 -18.92 6.68 19.98
CA ALA A 61 -17.77 7.25 20.69
C ALA A 61 -17.28 6.45 21.91
N LYS A 62 -17.56 5.14 21.97
CA LYS A 62 -17.04 4.24 23.02
C LYS A 62 -15.62 3.74 22.73
N ALA A 63 -15.13 3.97 21.53
CA ALA A 63 -13.74 3.78 21.11
C ALA A 63 -13.30 5.04 20.35
N GLY A 64 -12.01 5.33 20.37
CA GLY A 64 -11.42 6.55 19.83
C GLY A 64 -10.57 7.28 20.86
N MET A 65 -10.52 8.60 20.78
CA MET A 65 -9.57 9.41 21.56
C MET A 65 -10.23 10.64 22.16
N CYS A 66 -9.99 10.89 23.44
CA CYS A 66 -10.30 12.15 24.12
C CYS A 66 -9.03 12.94 24.41
N LEU A 67 -9.13 14.26 24.29
CA LEU A 67 -8.12 15.18 24.78
C LEU A 67 -8.72 16.05 25.87
N THR A 68 -8.03 16.11 27.01
CA THR A 68 -8.39 16.96 28.16
C THR A 68 -7.27 17.95 28.45
N ALA A 69 -7.42 18.76 29.51
CA ALA A 69 -6.32 19.61 29.94
C ALA A 69 -5.07 18.84 30.43
N LYS A 70 -5.23 17.57 30.84
CA LYS A 70 -4.15 16.75 31.43
C LYS A 70 -3.38 15.92 30.40
N GLY A 71 -4.07 15.45 29.37
CA GLY A 71 -3.52 14.49 28.42
C GLY A 71 -4.55 13.91 27.49
N LEU A 72 -4.10 12.91 26.74
CA LEU A 72 -4.89 12.12 25.81
C LEU A 72 -5.33 10.83 26.49
N PHE A 73 -6.53 10.39 26.17
CA PHE A 73 -7.08 9.11 26.60
C PHE A 73 -7.59 8.40 25.38
N TYR A 74 -7.16 7.17 25.17
CA TYR A 74 -7.44 6.41 23.97
C TYR A 74 -8.01 5.06 24.35
N LYS A 75 -8.91 4.55 23.52
CA LYS A 75 -9.42 3.19 23.63
C LYS A 75 -9.73 2.64 22.25
N GLU A 76 -9.10 1.53 21.92
CA GLU A 76 -9.47 0.75 20.75
C GLU A 76 -10.70 -0.13 21.06
N SER A 77 -11.40 -0.57 20.01
CA SER A 77 -12.49 -1.51 20.18
C SER A 77 -11.99 -2.82 20.79
N PHE A 78 -12.62 -3.26 21.88
CA PHE A 78 -12.31 -4.51 22.61
C PHE A 78 -10.98 -4.53 23.38
N GLU A 79 -10.26 -3.42 23.42
CA GLU A 79 -9.04 -3.27 24.21
C GLU A 79 -9.26 -2.43 25.48
N ASP A 80 -8.28 -2.45 26.37
CA ASP A 80 -8.25 -1.63 27.57
C ASP A 80 -7.95 -0.15 27.23
N GLU A 81 -8.45 0.75 28.09
CA GLU A 81 -8.15 2.17 27.96
C GLU A 81 -6.68 2.50 28.24
N GLN A 82 -6.16 3.47 27.49
CA GLN A 82 -4.81 3.97 27.57
C GLN A 82 -4.82 5.46 27.89
N ALA A 83 -3.85 5.91 28.68
CA ALA A 83 -3.76 7.30 29.13
C ALA A 83 -2.35 7.85 28.93
N TYR A 84 -2.26 8.98 28.23
CA TYR A 84 -1.01 9.65 27.87
C TYR A 84 -1.05 11.08 28.40
N LEU A 85 -0.38 11.33 29.53
CA LEU A 85 -0.28 12.68 30.11
C LEU A 85 0.66 13.55 29.28
N PHE A 86 0.30 14.81 29.06
CA PHE A 86 1.10 15.72 28.22
C PHE A 86 2.53 15.93 28.72
N GLU A 87 2.76 15.81 30.03
CA GLU A 87 4.09 15.91 30.64
C GLU A 87 5.04 14.78 30.21
N HIS A 88 4.49 13.65 29.73
CA HIS A 88 5.24 12.49 29.27
C HIS A 88 5.31 12.38 27.74
N ILE A 89 4.62 13.26 27.02
CA ILE A 89 4.62 13.26 25.55
C ILE A 89 5.70 14.21 25.05
N GLN A 90 6.73 13.63 24.44
CA GLN A 90 7.82 14.35 23.81
C GLN A 90 7.50 14.63 22.34
N GLN A 91 6.94 13.64 21.66
CA GLN A 91 6.64 13.71 20.24
C GLN A 91 5.47 12.80 19.89
N VAL A 92 4.70 13.21 18.88
CA VAL A 92 3.70 12.38 18.21
C VAL A 92 4.11 12.24 16.76
N GLU A 93 4.00 11.04 16.19
CA GLU A 93 4.35 10.74 14.80
C GLU A 93 3.16 10.11 14.08
N ALA A 94 3.13 10.23 12.75
CA ALA A 94 2.12 9.57 11.94
C ALA A 94 2.65 8.22 11.50
N ASP A 95 1.92 7.15 11.81
CA ASP A 95 2.20 5.81 11.30
C ASP A 95 1.10 5.41 10.32
N ILE A 96 1.41 5.55 9.03
CA ILE A 96 0.43 5.46 7.95
C ILE A 96 0.90 4.45 6.91
N GLY A 97 0.33 3.26 6.96
CA GLY A 97 0.52 2.18 6.02
C GLY A 97 -0.57 2.12 4.94
N ILE A 98 -0.68 0.99 4.22
CA ILE A 98 -1.74 0.78 3.21
C ILE A 98 -3.10 0.66 3.89
N LEU A 99 -3.16 -0.02 5.04
CA LEU A 99 -4.37 -0.27 5.83
C LEU A 99 -4.39 0.47 7.17
N THR A 100 -3.25 1.01 7.63
CA THR A 100 -3.14 1.69 8.92
C THR A 100 -3.26 3.21 8.78
N SER A 101 -3.94 3.79 9.76
CA SER A 101 -4.18 5.22 9.96
C SER A 101 -3.91 5.49 11.44
N SER A 102 -2.65 5.34 11.87
CA SER A 102 -2.26 5.37 13.28
C SER A 102 -1.42 6.59 13.62
N ILE A 103 -1.32 6.90 14.91
CA ILE A 103 -0.30 7.80 15.45
C ILE A 103 0.59 7.03 16.42
N LEU A 104 1.88 7.37 16.47
CA LEU A 104 2.84 6.85 17.43
C LEU A 104 3.14 7.93 18.46
N ILE A 105 2.93 7.64 19.75
CA ILE A 105 3.36 8.51 20.85
C ILE A 105 4.77 8.07 21.27
N ASN A 106 5.70 9.02 21.28
CA ASN A 106 7.11 8.81 21.62
C ASN A 106 7.80 7.67 20.82
N GLY A 107 7.29 7.35 19.62
CA GLY A 107 7.80 6.27 18.77
C GLY A 107 7.55 4.85 19.32
N GLN A 108 6.71 4.68 20.33
CA GLN A 108 6.46 3.37 20.95
C GLN A 108 4.99 2.99 21.02
N ASP A 109 4.13 3.92 21.43
CA ASP A 109 2.73 3.62 21.68
C ASP A 109 1.89 3.94 20.43
N GLU A 110 1.39 2.90 19.75
CA GLU A 110 0.55 3.03 18.57
C GLU A 110 -0.92 3.21 18.94
N LEU A 111 -1.55 4.27 18.43
CA LEU A 111 -2.98 4.54 18.55
C LEU A 111 -3.58 4.50 17.14
N ASN A 112 -4.33 3.44 16.85
CA ASN A 112 -4.93 3.19 15.54
C ASN A 112 -6.29 3.90 15.38
N PHE A 113 -6.54 4.48 14.20
CA PHE A 113 -7.83 5.07 13.86
C PHE A 113 -8.39 4.46 12.59
N SER A 114 -9.35 3.55 12.76
CA SER A 114 -10.02 2.86 11.65
C SER A 114 -10.96 3.76 10.84
N GLN A 115 -11.48 4.83 11.45
CA GLN A 115 -12.46 5.74 10.85
C GLN A 115 -11.86 7.07 10.39
N LEU A 116 -10.56 7.31 10.63
CA LEU A 116 -9.89 8.52 10.15
C LEU A 116 -9.14 8.26 8.85
N ASP A 117 -9.27 9.18 7.90
CA ASP A 117 -8.44 9.17 6.72
C ASP A 117 -7.01 9.62 7.02
N LYS A 118 -6.10 9.21 6.15
CA LYS A 118 -4.65 9.44 6.28
C LYS A 118 -4.27 10.91 6.26
N GLY A 119 -5.06 11.78 5.63
CA GLY A 119 -4.81 13.22 5.62
C GLY A 119 -5.14 13.85 6.97
N ILE A 120 -6.25 13.43 7.57
CA ILE A 120 -6.67 13.86 8.90
C ILE A 120 -5.72 13.35 9.98
N VAL A 121 -5.22 12.11 9.88
CA VAL A 121 -4.19 11.60 10.82
C VAL A 121 -2.92 12.46 10.79
N ARG A 122 -2.42 12.84 9.61
CA ARG A 122 -1.26 13.76 9.50
C ARG A 122 -1.55 15.12 10.14
N THR A 123 -2.75 15.66 9.91
CA THR A 123 -3.20 16.92 10.49
C THR A 123 -3.28 16.82 12.02
N LEU A 124 -3.77 15.68 12.53
CA LEU A 124 -3.87 15.39 13.96
C LEU A 124 -2.49 15.37 14.61
N VAL A 125 -1.51 14.72 13.99
CA VAL A 125 -0.13 14.67 14.49
C VAL A 125 0.49 16.06 14.57
N ALA A 126 0.31 16.88 13.52
CA ALA A 126 0.80 18.26 13.53
C ALA A 126 0.14 19.10 14.64
N PHE A 127 -1.17 18.95 14.82
CA PHE A 127 -1.93 19.58 15.89
C PHE A 127 -1.47 19.15 17.29
N LEU A 128 -1.28 17.85 17.51
CA LEU A 128 -0.86 17.31 18.81
C LEU A 128 0.54 17.79 19.18
N ASN A 129 1.49 17.78 18.24
CA ASN A 129 2.83 18.31 18.48
C ASN A 129 2.85 19.81 18.78
N GLU A 130 1.95 20.60 18.19
CA GLU A 130 1.80 22.03 18.49
C GLU A 130 1.23 22.27 19.90
N CYS A 131 0.33 21.38 20.33
CA CYS A 131 -0.32 21.44 21.63
C CYS A 131 0.56 20.90 22.77
N CYS A 132 1.41 19.90 22.51
CA CYS A 132 2.27 19.28 23.52
C CYS A 132 3.42 20.22 23.95
N PRO A 133 3.70 20.38 25.26
CA PRO A 133 4.72 21.29 25.77
C PRO A 133 6.16 20.74 25.70
N GLY A 134 6.42 19.67 24.95
CA GLY A 134 7.73 19.04 24.83
C GLY A 134 8.82 20.05 24.50
N LYS A 135 9.97 19.95 25.19
CA LYS A 135 11.16 20.74 24.86
C LYS A 135 11.46 20.54 23.38
N GLN A 136 11.22 21.57 22.58
CA GLN A 136 11.79 21.65 21.24
C GLN A 136 13.31 21.83 21.39
N GLU A 137 14.01 20.74 21.70
CA GLU A 137 15.33 20.58 21.11
C GLU A 137 15.07 20.38 19.63
N THR A 138 15.30 21.44 18.87
CA THR A 138 15.70 21.32 17.47
C THR A 138 17.01 20.53 17.46
N LYS A 139 16.92 19.21 17.62
CA LYS A 139 17.97 18.35 17.12
C LYS A 139 17.95 18.56 15.63
N GLN A 140 18.94 19.31 15.15
CA GLN A 140 19.56 19.00 13.88
C GLN A 140 20.02 17.54 13.99
N THR A 141 19.10 16.61 13.76
CA THR A 141 19.41 15.19 13.73
C THR A 141 20.26 15.00 12.49
N ILE A 142 21.52 14.65 12.73
CA ILE A 142 22.38 14.00 11.75
C ILE A 142 21.52 12.94 11.06
N ILE A 143 21.25 13.13 9.77
CA ILE A 143 20.32 12.32 8.99
C ILE A 143 20.89 10.90 8.92
N LYS A 144 20.37 10.01 9.76
CA LYS A 144 20.70 8.59 9.71
C LYS A 144 19.37 7.87 9.59
N ILE A 145 19.16 7.24 8.44
CA ILE A 145 18.06 6.30 8.25
C ILE A 145 18.17 5.20 9.30
N ASP A 146 17.05 4.85 9.91
CA ASP A 146 17.00 3.75 10.86
C ASP A 146 17.41 2.43 10.17
N ALA A 147 18.15 1.58 10.90
CA ALA A 147 18.75 0.38 10.36
C ALA A 147 17.69 -0.62 9.86
N GLU A 148 16.53 -0.63 10.52
CA GLU A 148 15.35 -1.46 10.22
C GLU A 148 14.71 -1.07 8.89
N LEU A 149 14.32 0.20 8.74
CA LEU A 149 13.79 0.73 7.49
C LEU A 149 14.78 0.57 6.33
N ARG A 150 16.08 0.75 6.61
CA ARG A 150 17.12 0.57 5.59
C ARG A 150 17.18 -0.86 5.06
N ILE A 151 17.13 -1.87 5.93
CA ILE A 151 17.19 -3.27 5.46
C ILE A 151 15.93 -3.65 4.67
N ILE A 152 14.77 -3.11 5.04
CA ILE A 152 13.51 -3.34 4.31
C ILE A 152 13.59 -2.73 2.91
N ILE A 153 14.06 -1.49 2.79
CA ILE A 153 14.24 -0.82 1.50
C ILE A 153 15.24 -1.59 0.63
N ASP A 154 16.36 -2.05 1.21
CA ASP A 154 17.37 -2.84 0.50
C ASP A 154 16.79 -4.18 -0.03
N LEU A 155 16.03 -4.89 0.80
CA LEU A 155 15.34 -6.14 0.40
C LEU A 155 14.26 -5.89 -0.67
N PHE A 156 13.49 -4.82 -0.54
CA PHE A 156 12.49 -4.45 -1.53
C PHE A 156 13.15 -4.13 -2.88
N ALA A 157 14.25 -3.36 -2.86
CA ALA A 157 15.04 -3.04 -4.04
C ALA A 157 15.67 -4.29 -4.68
N TYR A 158 16.17 -5.22 -3.86
CA TYR A 158 16.66 -6.51 -4.34
C TYR A 158 15.56 -7.28 -5.09
N PHE A 159 14.40 -7.48 -4.48
CA PHE A 159 13.34 -8.28 -5.11
C PHE A 159 12.76 -7.61 -6.36
N ILE A 160 12.56 -6.29 -6.35
CA ILE A 160 11.98 -5.61 -7.51
C ILE A 160 12.93 -5.56 -8.72
N THR A 161 14.24 -5.63 -8.48
CA THR A 161 15.25 -5.67 -9.53
C THR A 161 15.75 -7.09 -9.83
N PHE A 162 15.21 -8.11 -9.15
CA PHE A 162 15.74 -9.48 -9.16
C PHE A 162 15.98 -10.04 -10.57
N ASN A 163 14.97 -10.03 -11.43
CA ASN A 163 15.10 -10.54 -12.80
C ASN A 163 15.82 -9.58 -13.75
N ALA A 164 15.59 -8.27 -13.59
CA ALA A 164 16.15 -7.26 -14.48
C ALA A 164 17.65 -7.04 -14.23
N GLY A 165 18.13 -7.32 -13.01
CA GLY A 165 19.49 -7.04 -12.55
C GLY A 165 19.86 -5.55 -12.47
N GLN A 166 18.92 -4.65 -12.80
CA GLN A 166 19.10 -3.21 -12.84
C GLN A 166 17.76 -2.49 -12.73
N TRP A 167 17.82 -1.20 -12.38
CA TRP A 167 16.66 -0.33 -12.37
C TRP A 167 16.11 -0.08 -13.78
N ASN A 168 14.80 -0.27 -13.94
CA ASN A 168 14.01 0.20 -15.07
C ASN A 168 12.92 1.19 -14.59
N THR A 169 12.26 1.88 -15.52
CA THR A 169 11.23 2.90 -15.19
C THR A 169 10.19 2.38 -14.20
N ARG A 170 9.62 1.20 -14.46
CA ARG A 170 8.60 0.58 -13.61
C ARG A 170 9.10 0.27 -12.20
N SER A 171 10.31 -0.27 -12.06
CA SER A 171 10.90 -0.57 -10.76
C SER A 171 11.23 0.70 -9.96
N LYS A 172 11.67 1.78 -10.63
CA LYS A 172 11.95 3.06 -9.97
C LYS A 172 10.67 3.71 -9.47
N GLU A 173 9.63 3.73 -10.31
CA GLU A 173 8.30 4.22 -9.95
C GLU A 173 7.73 3.41 -8.79
N ALA A 174 7.76 2.08 -8.85
CA ALA A 174 7.22 1.24 -7.78
C ALA A 174 7.92 1.44 -6.43
N VAL A 175 9.25 1.55 -6.38
CA VAL A 175 9.98 1.85 -5.14
C VAL A 175 9.67 3.26 -4.66
N SER A 176 9.69 4.25 -5.56
CA SER A 176 9.35 5.63 -5.23
C SER A 176 7.93 5.71 -4.67
N ASP A 177 6.92 5.17 -5.35
CA ASP A 177 5.52 5.21 -4.92
C ASP A 177 5.27 4.44 -3.62
N HIS A 178 6.06 3.40 -3.36
CA HIS A 178 5.96 2.63 -2.13
C HIS A 178 6.47 3.42 -0.92
N PHE A 179 7.65 4.05 -1.05
CA PHE A 179 8.32 4.70 0.08
C PHE A 179 8.10 6.22 0.16
N THR A 180 7.70 6.91 -0.91
CA THR A 180 7.38 8.36 -0.87
C THR A 180 6.16 8.66 -0.01
N LYS A 181 5.28 7.67 0.19
CA LYS A 181 4.12 7.75 1.07
C LYS A 181 4.51 7.84 2.55
N LEU A 182 5.69 7.31 2.90
CA LEU A 182 6.31 7.50 4.20
C LEU A 182 6.83 8.94 4.23
N ASN A 183 6.27 9.81 5.07
CA ASN A 183 6.64 11.22 5.14
C ASN A 183 7.97 11.42 5.90
N ASP A 184 8.99 10.64 5.55
CA ASP A 184 10.30 10.58 6.19
C ASP A 184 11.40 11.06 5.23
N LYS A 185 12.06 12.16 5.60
CA LYS A 185 13.10 12.80 4.79
C LYS A 185 14.36 11.94 4.64
N ALA A 186 14.72 11.15 5.65
CA ALA A 186 15.88 10.26 5.61
C ALA A 186 15.62 9.07 4.68
N VAL A 187 14.41 8.53 4.71
CA VAL A 187 13.95 7.49 3.77
C VAL A 187 13.93 8.04 2.35
N HIS A 188 13.37 9.22 2.10
CA HIS A 188 13.37 9.82 0.76
C HIS A 188 14.78 10.04 0.22
N GLN A 189 15.69 10.57 1.03
CA GLN A 189 17.08 10.75 0.64
C GLN A 189 17.80 9.42 0.37
N TYR A 190 17.52 8.39 1.16
CA TYR A 190 18.10 7.07 0.94
C TYR A 190 17.57 6.42 -0.34
N VAL A 191 16.26 6.47 -0.57
CA VAL A 191 15.63 5.96 -1.78
C VAL A 191 16.14 6.71 -3.01
N GLU A 192 16.19 8.03 -2.98
CA GLU A 192 16.73 8.83 -4.09
C GLU A 192 18.18 8.46 -4.40
N LYS A 193 19.02 8.30 -3.37
CA LYS A 193 20.40 7.81 -3.53
C LYS A 193 20.41 6.43 -4.19
N LEU A 194 19.61 5.50 -3.68
CA LEU A 194 19.54 4.12 -4.15
C LEU A 194 19.08 4.00 -5.61
N LEU A 195 18.14 4.85 -6.04
CA LEU A 195 17.62 4.86 -7.42
C LEU A 195 18.60 5.49 -8.43
N ASN A 196 19.55 6.29 -7.94
CA ASN A 196 20.57 6.96 -8.75
C ASN A 196 21.90 6.19 -8.78
N GLU A 197 22.17 5.34 -7.78
CA GLU A 197 23.36 4.50 -7.70
C GLU A 197 23.07 3.07 -8.17
N GLN A 198 24.00 2.46 -8.91
CA GLN A 198 23.90 1.05 -9.25
C GLN A 198 24.39 0.19 -8.09
N THR A 199 23.49 -0.01 -7.13
CA THR A 199 23.75 -0.81 -5.93
C THR A 199 23.58 -2.30 -6.25
N ARG A 200 24.61 -3.10 -5.94
CA ARG A 200 24.51 -4.56 -5.98
C ARG A 200 24.21 -5.06 -4.57
N PHE A 201 23.16 -5.86 -4.45
CA PHE A 201 22.75 -6.47 -3.21
C PHE A 201 23.21 -7.92 -3.14
N ASP A 202 23.73 -8.33 -2.00
CA ASP A 202 23.99 -9.73 -1.67
C ASP A 202 22.84 -10.24 -0.79
N TYR A 203 22.12 -11.24 -1.27
CA TYR A 203 20.92 -11.72 -0.59
C TYR A 203 21.22 -12.36 0.77
N GLU A 204 22.34 -13.07 0.90
CA GLU A 204 22.71 -13.70 2.18
C GLU A 204 23.09 -12.62 3.21
N ASP A 205 23.82 -11.58 2.79
CA ASP A 205 24.11 -10.43 3.65
C ASP A 205 22.82 -9.72 4.12
N LEU A 206 21.86 -9.53 3.21
CA LEU A 206 20.56 -8.95 3.56
C LEU A 206 19.80 -9.82 4.57
N LEU A 207 19.81 -11.14 4.41
CA LEU A 207 19.18 -12.04 5.38
C LEU A 207 19.87 -12.02 6.74
N HIS A 208 21.20 -11.95 6.78
CA HIS A 208 21.96 -11.83 8.02
C HIS A 208 21.63 -10.51 8.75
N ARG A 209 21.66 -9.39 8.05
CA ARG A 209 21.29 -8.07 8.60
C ARG A 209 19.85 -8.05 9.13
N LEU A 210 18.93 -8.72 8.43
CA LEU A 210 17.55 -8.84 8.89
C LEU A 210 17.43 -9.73 10.14
N ALA A 211 18.18 -10.83 10.20
CA ALA A 211 18.18 -11.74 11.34
C ALA A 211 18.70 -11.06 12.62
N ASP A 212 19.69 -10.17 12.49
CA ASP A 212 20.25 -9.41 13.62
C ASP A 212 19.25 -8.42 14.22
N LEU A 213 18.29 -7.93 13.41
CA LEU A 213 17.26 -6.98 13.84
C LEU A 213 15.96 -7.64 14.31
N LYS A 214 15.83 -8.97 14.18
CA LYS A 214 14.54 -9.67 14.39
C LYS A 214 13.95 -9.49 15.79
N ASP A 215 14.79 -9.25 16.79
CA ASP A 215 14.41 -9.16 18.20
C ASP A 215 14.01 -7.72 18.58
N ASP A 216 14.46 -6.74 17.78
CA ASP A 216 14.08 -5.33 17.88
C ASP A 216 12.73 -5.06 17.17
N LEU A 217 12.41 -5.88 16.17
CA LEU A 217 11.16 -5.76 15.40
C LEU A 217 9.95 -6.43 16.08
N ALA A 218 8.87 -5.67 16.25
CA ALA A 218 7.58 -6.20 16.68
C ALA A 218 7.09 -7.35 15.77
N TYR A 219 6.43 -8.35 16.35
CA TYR A 219 5.97 -9.53 15.59
C TYR A 219 5.02 -9.18 14.44
N ASN A 220 4.09 -8.23 14.66
CA ASN A 220 3.17 -7.79 13.61
C ASN A 220 3.90 -7.05 12.48
N PHE A 221 4.83 -6.18 12.81
CA PHE A 221 5.65 -5.48 11.82
C PHE A 221 6.47 -6.45 10.96
N ARG A 222 7.07 -7.49 11.57
CA ARG A 222 7.75 -8.56 10.82
C ARG A 222 6.82 -9.29 9.86
N ARG A 223 5.56 -9.49 10.24
CA ARG A 223 4.56 -10.11 9.35
C ARG A 223 4.23 -9.22 8.16
N GLU A 224 3.93 -7.95 8.42
CA GLU A 224 3.59 -6.98 7.37
C GLU A 224 4.75 -6.78 6.40
N MET A 225 5.97 -6.69 6.91
CA MET A 225 7.18 -6.62 6.09
C MET A 225 7.29 -7.82 5.14
N ILE A 226 7.03 -9.05 5.59
CA ILE A 226 7.05 -10.23 4.72
C ILE A 226 6.02 -10.10 3.60
N GLU A 227 4.81 -9.63 3.90
CA GLU A 227 3.77 -9.41 2.88
C GLU A 227 4.22 -8.39 1.84
N GLN A 228 4.81 -7.26 2.26
CA GLN A 228 5.32 -6.24 1.34
C GLN A 228 6.48 -6.76 0.48
N LEU A 229 7.35 -7.60 1.04
CA LEU A 229 8.44 -8.20 0.29
C LEU A 229 7.94 -9.24 -0.73
N VAL A 230 6.89 -10.02 -0.41
CA VAL A 230 6.25 -10.91 -1.39
C VAL A 230 5.60 -10.13 -2.53
N TYR A 231 4.98 -8.98 -2.22
CA TYR A 231 4.48 -8.06 -3.25
C TYR A 231 5.61 -7.51 -4.14
N ALA A 232 6.75 -7.13 -3.54
CA ALA A 232 7.94 -6.69 -4.29
C ALA A 232 8.49 -7.78 -5.21
N MET A 233 8.49 -9.05 -4.78
CA MET A 233 8.86 -10.19 -5.62
C MET A 233 7.95 -10.30 -6.85
N ALA A 234 6.63 -10.16 -6.66
CA ALA A 234 5.68 -10.20 -7.77
C ALA A 234 5.90 -9.05 -8.77
N LEU A 235 6.15 -7.83 -8.27
CA LEU A 235 6.51 -6.67 -9.10
C LEU A 235 7.83 -6.86 -9.86
N GLY A 236 8.81 -7.47 -9.21
CA GLY A 236 10.09 -7.85 -9.80
C GLY A 236 10.02 -9.06 -10.75
N GLN A 237 8.81 -9.60 -10.96
CA GLN A 237 8.53 -10.76 -11.81
C GLN A 237 9.25 -12.04 -11.37
N VAL A 238 9.62 -12.15 -10.09
CA VAL A 238 10.18 -13.39 -9.51
C VAL A 238 9.21 -14.54 -9.79
N GLU A 239 9.71 -15.73 -10.12
CA GLU A 239 8.82 -16.87 -10.34
C GLU A 239 8.15 -17.31 -9.04
N GLN A 240 6.90 -17.78 -9.12
CA GLN A 240 6.10 -18.09 -7.93
C GLN A 240 6.80 -19.12 -7.01
N ASP A 241 7.40 -20.17 -7.59
CA ASP A 241 8.14 -21.19 -6.84
C ASP A 241 9.38 -20.61 -6.13
N GLN A 242 10.05 -19.63 -6.74
CA GLN A 242 11.17 -18.92 -6.13
C GLN A 242 10.70 -17.96 -5.02
N ALA A 243 9.57 -17.29 -5.21
CA ALA A 243 8.97 -16.44 -4.19
C ALA A 243 8.57 -17.25 -2.94
N ASP A 244 8.06 -18.47 -3.12
CA ASP A 244 7.78 -19.40 -2.00
C ASP A 244 9.06 -19.81 -1.23
N LEU A 245 10.19 -19.96 -1.92
CA LEU A 245 11.48 -20.21 -1.28
C LEU A 245 11.96 -18.97 -0.50
N PHE A 246 11.91 -17.78 -1.10
CA PHE A 246 12.27 -16.55 -0.42
C PHE A 246 11.39 -16.27 0.80
N MET A 247 10.08 -16.48 0.68
CA MET A 247 9.15 -16.40 1.81
C MET A 247 9.54 -17.35 2.93
N THR A 248 9.98 -18.57 2.61
CA THR A 248 10.44 -19.54 3.61
C THR A 248 11.68 -19.03 4.36
N HIS A 249 12.64 -18.43 3.64
CA HIS A 249 13.82 -17.82 4.25
C HIS A 249 13.45 -16.63 5.14
N LEU A 250 12.62 -15.71 4.64
CA LEU A 250 12.16 -14.53 5.38
C LEU A 250 11.43 -14.93 6.67
N CYS A 251 10.46 -15.86 6.59
CA CYS A 251 9.78 -16.41 7.77
C CYS A 251 10.75 -16.99 8.79
N ARG A 252 11.77 -17.72 8.34
CA ARG A 252 12.79 -18.32 9.22
C ARG A 252 13.64 -17.27 9.93
N VAL A 253 14.18 -16.28 9.22
CA VAL A 253 15.08 -15.28 9.82
C VAL A 253 14.34 -14.31 10.74
N THR A 254 13.08 -14.02 10.42
CA THR A 254 12.21 -13.13 11.22
C THR A 254 11.49 -13.84 12.35
N ASN A 255 11.57 -15.17 12.44
CA ASN A 255 10.80 -15.99 13.39
C ASN A 255 9.28 -15.83 13.27
N VAL A 256 8.77 -15.70 12.04
CA VAL A 256 7.34 -15.67 11.73
C VAL A 256 6.91 -17.04 11.22
N SER A 257 5.86 -17.60 11.81
CA SER A 257 5.33 -18.91 11.37
C SER A 257 4.68 -18.80 10.00
N ARG A 258 5.06 -19.67 9.05
CA ARG A 258 4.47 -19.71 7.70
C ARG A 258 2.95 -19.96 7.72
N VAL A 259 2.43 -20.57 8.79
CA VAL A 259 0.99 -20.85 8.96
C VAL A 259 0.15 -19.57 8.99
N VAL A 260 0.72 -18.43 9.38
CA VAL A 260 0.00 -17.15 9.42
C VAL A 260 -0.25 -16.54 8.03
N PHE A 261 0.31 -17.14 6.98
CA PHE A 261 0.23 -16.69 5.60
C PHE A 261 -0.31 -17.79 4.66
N PRO A 262 -1.54 -18.27 4.88
CA PRO A 262 -2.12 -19.29 4.02
C PRO A 262 -2.25 -18.75 2.59
N ASP A 263 -1.63 -19.45 1.64
CA ASP A 263 -1.68 -19.12 0.21
C ASP A 263 -1.24 -17.70 -0.18
N LEU A 264 -0.51 -16.96 0.68
CA LEU A 264 -0.17 -15.54 0.45
C LEU A 264 0.48 -15.30 -0.92
N VAL A 265 1.54 -16.04 -1.25
CA VAL A 265 2.26 -15.94 -2.53
C VAL A 265 1.29 -16.15 -3.70
N LYS A 266 0.47 -17.21 -3.62
CA LYS A 266 -0.52 -17.52 -4.65
C LYS A 266 -1.55 -16.39 -4.80
N ILE A 267 -2.08 -15.85 -3.70
CA ILE A 267 -3.07 -14.77 -3.71
C ILE A 267 -2.48 -13.52 -4.39
N ILE A 268 -1.31 -13.06 -3.93
CA ILE A 268 -0.65 -11.86 -4.47
C ILE A 268 -0.38 -12.01 -5.97
N TYR A 269 0.14 -13.17 -6.39
CA TYR A 269 0.48 -13.42 -7.79
C TYR A 269 -0.77 -13.49 -8.68
N GLN A 270 -1.86 -14.07 -8.18
CA GLN A 270 -3.14 -14.09 -8.88
C GLN A 270 -3.77 -12.70 -9.02
N CYS A 271 -3.73 -11.88 -7.96
CA CYS A 271 -4.18 -10.48 -8.00
C CYS A 271 -3.40 -9.68 -9.04
N MET A 272 -2.07 -9.78 -9.01
CA MET A 272 -1.18 -9.10 -9.96
C MET A 272 -1.42 -9.54 -11.41
N ALA A 273 -1.65 -10.83 -11.65
CA ALA A 273 -2.04 -11.34 -12.96
C ALA A 273 -3.39 -10.77 -13.43
N GLY A 274 -4.36 -10.62 -12.50
CA GLY A 274 -5.66 -10.02 -12.77
C GLY A 274 -5.59 -8.53 -13.15
N GLU A 275 -4.79 -7.74 -12.43
CA GLU A 275 -4.57 -6.31 -12.71
C GLU A 275 -3.83 -6.08 -14.03
N MET A 276 -2.81 -6.90 -14.33
CA MET A 276 -2.13 -6.86 -15.63
C MET A 276 -3.07 -7.19 -16.79
N ASN A 277 -4.05 -8.07 -16.57
CA ASN A 277 -5.05 -8.41 -17.59
C ASN A 277 -6.09 -7.29 -17.76
N GLN A 278 -6.50 -6.57 -16.70
CA GLN A 278 -7.40 -5.41 -16.79
C GLN A 278 -6.76 -4.21 -17.48
N ASN A 279 -5.48 -3.91 -17.20
CA ASN A 279 -4.75 -2.83 -17.86
C ASN A 279 -4.50 -3.10 -19.35
N LYS A 280 -4.35 -4.37 -19.76
CA LYS A 280 -4.36 -4.76 -21.18
C LYS A 280 -5.67 -4.41 -21.89
N VAL A 281 -6.83 -4.50 -21.21
CA VAL A 281 -8.12 -4.15 -21.82
C VAL A 281 -8.28 -2.66 -22.00
N SER A 282 -7.71 -1.81 -21.14
CA SER A 282 -7.76 -0.35 -21.28
C SER A 282 -6.82 0.19 -22.35
N ASP A 283 -5.66 -0.43 -22.57
CA ASP A 283 -4.62 0.04 -23.50
C ASP A 283 -4.89 -0.28 -24.99
N LEU A 284 -5.82 -1.19 -25.31
CA LEU A 284 -6.10 -1.51 -26.71
C LEU A 284 -6.81 -0.34 -27.40
N ASN A 285 -6.22 0.13 -28.48
CA ASN A 285 -6.86 1.07 -29.39
C ASN A 285 -8.03 0.39 -30.15
N ASN A 286 -8.84 1.18 -30.86
CA ASN A 286 -10.01 0.66 -31.57
C ASN A 286 -9.67 -0.42 -32.60
N GLU A 287 -8.54 -0.27 -33.31
CA GLU A 287 -8.10 -1.23 -34.33
C GLU A 287 -7.73 -2.58 -33.70
N GLN A 288 -7.02 -2.57 -32.58
CA GLN A 288 -6.63 -3.76 -31.83
C GLN A 288 -7.85 -4.45 -31.19
N ARG A 289 -8.82 -3.69 -30.67
CA ARG A 289 -10.10 -4.26 -30.19
C ARG A 289 -10.88 -4.94 -31.31
N GLN A 290 -10.89 -4.34 -32.50
CA GLN A 290 -11.54 -4.93 -33.67
C GLN A 290 -10.82 -6.19 -34.15
N ALA A 291 -9.49 -6.20 -34.10
CA ALA A 291 -8.69 -7.39 -34.38
C ALA A 291 -8.96 -8.55 -33.39
N CYS A 292 -9.07 -8.24 -32.09
CA CYS A 292 -9.49 -9.23 -31.08
C CYS A 292 -10.88 -9.81 -31.38
N LYS A 293 -11.86 -8.96 -31.75
CA LYS A 293 -13.20 -9.41 -32.14
C LYS A 293 -13.18 -10.33 -33.36
N LEU A 294 -12.41 -9.99 -34.40
CA LEU A 294 -12.30 -10.81 -35.62
C LEU A 294 -11.71 -12.20 -35.34
N LEU A 295 -10.78 -12.29 -34.39
CA LEU A 295 -10.15 -13.55 -33.98
C LEU A 295 -10.85 -14.24 -32.80
N GLU A 296 -11.96 -13.67 -32.30
CA GLU A 296 -12.71 -14.14 -31.13
C GLU A 296 -11.84 -14.31 -29.87
N ILE A 297 -10.88 -13.41 -29.70
CA ILE A 297 -10.01 -13.36 -28.52
C ILE A 297 -10.59 -12.34 -27.54
N GLN A 298 -10.78 -12.76 -26.29
CA GLN A 298 -11.08 -11.83 -25.22
C GLN A 298 -9.81 -11.01 -24.89
N PRO A 299 -9.85 -9.66 -24.90
CA PRO A 299 -8.69 -8.81 -24.62
C PRO A 299 -7.85 -9.21 -23.39
N GLU A 300 -8.53 -9.67 -22.34
CA GLU A 300 -7.96 -10.05 -21.05
C GLU A 300 -7.00 -11.24 -21.14
N VAL A 301 -7.20 -12.12 -22.14
CA VAL A 301 -6.38 -13.33 -22.34
C VAL A 301 -5.42 -13.19 -23.53
N LEU A 302 -5.25 -11.98 -24.08
CA LEU A 302 -4.38 -11.74 -25.22
C LEU A 302 -2.90 -11.96 -24.85
N SER A 303 -2.30 -12.96 -25.50
CA SER A 303 -0.90 -13.36 -25.42
C SER A 303 -0.47 -13.91 -26.79
N GLU A 304 0.83 -14.09 -27.01
CA GLU A 304 1.33 -14.69 -28.26
C GLU A 304 0.75 -16.09 -28.50
N GLN A 305 0.66 -16.91 -27.43
CA GLN A 305 0.14 -18.26 -27.51
C GLN A 305 -1.35 -18.28 -27.85
N THR A 306 -2.17 -17.48 -27.16
CA THR A 306 -3.62 -17.41 -27.42
C THR A 306 -3.91 -16.83 -28.80
N LEU A 307 -3.13 -15.85 -29.26
CA LEU A 307 -3.20 -15.33 -30.63
C LEU A 307 -2.88 -16.42 -31.66
N GLN A 308 -1.81 -17.19 -31.46
CA GLN A 308 -1.41 -18.24 -32.39
C GLN A 308 -2.46 -19.35 -32.49
N VAL A 309 -3.03 -19.78 -31.35
CA VAL A 309 -4.07 -20.80 -31.30
C VAL A 309 -5.36 -20.32 -31.97
N ALA A 310 -5.83 -19.13 -31.61
CA ALA A 310 -7.06 -18.56 -32.18
C ALA A 310 -6.95 -18.34 -33.69
N TYR A 311 -5.81 -17.80 -34.16
CA TYR A 311 -5.55 -17.62 -35.58
C TYR A 311 -5.52 -18.95 -36.35
N ARG A 312 -4.82 -19.97 -35.82
CA ARG A 312 -4.80 -21.30 -36.46
C ARG A 312 -6.18 -21.91 -36.56
N LYS A 313 -6.97 -21.80 -35.48
CA LYS A 313 -8.36 -22.28 -35.45
C LYS A 313 -9.20 -21.59 -36.52
N LYS A 314 -9.15 -20.27 -36.60
CA LYS A 314 -9.90 -19.50 -37.61
C LYS A 314 -9.43 -19.81 -39.03
N MET A 315 -8.12 -19.84 -39.28
CA MET A 315 -7.58 -20.13 -40.62
C MET A 315 -7.84 -21.54 -41.12
N ALA A 316 -8.09 -22.52 -40.24
CA ALA A 316 -8.47 -23.87 -40.64
C ALA A 316 -9.78 -23.91 -41.45
N ASP A 317 -10.66 -22.93 -41.22
CA ASP A 317 -11.94 -22.78 -41.95
C ASP A 317 -11.77 -22.10 -43.32
N PHE A 318 -10.57 -21.62 -43.67
CA PHE A 318 -10.31 -20.91 -44.93
C PHE A 318 -9.27 -21.63 -45.81
N HIS A 319 -9.07 -22.93 -45.61
CA HIS A 319 -8.12 -23.70 -46.42
C HIS A 319 -8.56 -23.75 -47.89
N PRO A 320 -7.71 -23.37 -48.87
CA PRO A 320 -8.09 -23.24 -50.28
C PRO A 320 -8.77 -24.49 -50.86
N ASP A 321 -8.30 -25.67 -50.46
CA ASP A 321 -8.79 -26.96 -50.95
C ASP A 321 -10.24 -27.26 -50.57
N LYS A 322 -10.79 -26.60 -49.54
CA LYS A 322 -12.18 -26.82 -49.09
C LYS A 322 -13.21 -26.13 -50.00
N TYR A 323 -12.79 -25.18 -50.85
CA TYR A 323 -13.70 -24.25 -51.52
C TYR A 323 -13.47 -24.10 -53.02
N GLN A 324 -12.60 -24.93 -53.63
CA GLN A 324 -12.26 -24.87 -55.06
C GLN A 324 -13.47 -25.08 -55.98
N SER A 325 -14.53 -25.73 -55.50
CA SER A 325 -15.76 -26.00 -56.27
C SER A 325 -16.82 -24.90 -56.17
N LEU A 326 -16.56 -23.80 -55.44
CA LEU A 326 -17.52 -22.71 -55.26
C LEU A 326 -17.44 -21.67 -56.39
N PRO A 327 -18.50 -20.88 -56.62
CA PRO A 327 -18.47 -19.78 -57.58
C PRO A 327 -17.35 -18.77 -57.28
N GLU A 328 -16.77 -18.16 -58.31
CA GLU A 328 -15.63 -17.23 -58.20
C GLU A 328 -15.91 -16.07 -57.24
N SER A 329 -17.13 -15.53 -57.24
CA SER A 329 -17.55 -14.47 -56.30
C SER A 329 -17.50 -14.91 -54.83
N VAL A 330 -17.76 -16.19 -54.55
CA VAL A 330 -17.70 -16.75 -53.20
C VAL A 330 -16.26 -17.04 -52.81
N GLN A 331 -15.43 -17.53 -53.74
CA GLN A 331 -14.00 -17.74 -53.51
C GLN A 331 -13.29 -16.41 -53.18
N GLN A 332 -13.61 -15.33 -53.91
CA GLN A 332 -13.09 -13.98 -53.63
C GLN A 332 -13.48 -13.48 -52.23
N LEU A 333 -14.71 -13.73 -51.80
CA LEU A 333 -15.18 -13.33 -50.46
C LEU A 333 -14.45 -14.10 -49.36
N ILE A 334 -14.25 -15.41 -49.54
CA ILE A 334 -13.47 -16.27 -48.61
C ILE A 334 -12.02 -15.78 -48.52
N GLN A 335 -11.41 -15.44 -49.65
CA GLN A 335 -10.04 -14.90 -49.70
C GLN A 335 -9.94 -13.54 -48.99
N GLN A 336 -10.92 -12.67 -49.20
CA GLN A 336 -11.00 -11.37 -48.52
C GLN A 336 -11.12 -11.54 -46.99
N GLN A 337 -11.93 -12.48 -46.52
CA GLN A 337 -12.04 -12.79 -45.08
C GLN A 337 -10.74 -13.35 -44.51
N ALA A 338 -10.05 -14.26 -45.22
CA ALA A 338 -8.74 -14.76 -44.81
C ALA A 338 -7.70 -13.63 -44.71
N GLN A 339 -7.75 -12.66 -45.62
CA GLN A 339 -6.87 -11.49 -45.59
C GLN A 339 -7.15 -10.58 -44.39
N GLN A 340 -8.42 -10.39 -44.02
CA GLN A 340 -8.79 -9.65 -42.80
C GLN A 340 -8.26 -10.32 -41.53
N LEU A 341 -8.30 -11.66 -41.45
CA LEU A 341 -7.72 -12.41 -40.33
C LEU A 341 -6.19 -12.26 -40.25
N ASN A 342 -5.51 -12.22 -41.40
CA ASN A 342 -4.07 -11.97 -41.46
C ASN A 342 -3.71 -10.55 -40.97
N GLN A 343 -4.49 -9.54 -41.37
CA GLN A 343 -4.32 -8.17 -40.91
C GLN A 343 -4.58 -8.04 -39.41
N ALA A 344 -5.66 -8.63 -38.91
CA ALA A 344 -5.96 -8.67 -37.47
C ALA A 344 -4.81 -9.31 -36.67
N ARG A 345 -4.25 -10.42 -37.16
CA ARG A 345 -3.08 -11.05 -36.53
C ARG A 345 -1.87 -10.12 -36.52
N ALA A 346 -1.59 -9.42 -37.62
CA ALA A 346 -0.44 -8.51 -37.73
C ALA A 346 -0.55 -7.34 -36.74
N VAL A 347 -1.75 -6.74 -36.62
CA VAL A 347 -2.03 -5.66 -35.65
C VAL A 347 -1.78 -6.13 -34.21
N LEU A 348 -2.27 -7.31 -33.84
CA LEU A 348 -2.09 -7.85 -32.48
C LEU A 348 -0.64 -8.30 -32.21
N LYS A 349 0.06 -8.80 -33.22
CA LYS A 349 1.50 -9.11 -33.16
C LYS A 349 2.33 -7.87 -32.87
N ALA A 350 2.07 -6.78 -33.62
CA ALA A 350 2.74 -5.50 -33.40
C ALA A 350 2.49 -4.94 -31.99
N TYR A 351 1.26 -5.08 -31.47
CA TYR A 351 0.94 -4.71 -30.08
C TYR A 351 1.71 -5.55 -29.05
N LEU A 352 1.84 -6.86 -29.29
CA LEU A 352 2.55 -7.77 -28.39
C LEU A 352 4.09 -7.69 -28.51
N GLY A 353 4.62 -6.97 -29.51
CA GLY A 353 6.05 -6.87 -29.78
C GLY A 353 6.69 -8.13 -30.38
N VAL A 354 5.93 -8.96 -31.12
CA VAL A 354 6.35 -10.30 -31.64
C VAL A 354 5.98 -10.58 -33.09
#